data_AF-A0A7K9X692-F1
#
_entry.id   AF-A0A7K9X692-F1
#
_cell.length_a   1.000
_cell.length_b   1.000
_cell.length_c   1.000
_cell.angle_alpha   90.00
_cell.angle_beta   90.00
_cell.angle_gamma   90.00
#
_symmetry.space_group_name_H-M   'P 1'
#
loop_
_entity.id
_entity.type
_entity.pdbx_description
1 polymer ?
#
loop_
_entity_poly.entity_id
_entity_poly.type
_entity_poly.pdbx_seq_one_letter_code
_entity_poly.pdbx_strand_id
1 'polypeptide(L)' 'AGHATEEESKLSRTVMRYWTNFARNGNPNGEGLVHWPQYDLDERYLEIDLMQKASKKLKEHKMEFWTQLTKE' A
#
# COMPACT_ATOMS: atom_id res chain seq x y z
N ALA A 1 25.99 -2.97 -11.56
CA ALA A 1 24.66 -2.69 -10.98
C ALA A 1 23.94 -4.02 -10.83
N GLY A 2 23.31 -4.29 -9.68
CA GLY A 2 22.53 -5.51 -9.50
C GLY A 2 21.39 -5.55 -10.51
N HIS A 3 21.20 -6.68 -11.19
CA HIS A 3 20.10 -6.85 -12.14
C HIS A 3 18.81 -7.05 -11.34
N ALA A 4 17.86 -6.11 -11.47
CA ALA A 4 16.50 -6.33 -11.00
C ALA A 4 15.84 -7.41 -11.84
N THR A 5 15.06 -8.28 -11.19
CA THR A 5 14.20 -9.24 -11.88
C THR A 5 13.12 -8.50 -12.70
N GLU A 6 12.52 -9.22 -13.64
CA GLU A 6 11.41 -8.67 -14.43
C GLU A 6 10.24 -8.25 -13.53
N GLU A 7 9.96 -9.05 -12.50
CA GLU A 7 8.88 -8.79 -11.52
C GLU A 7 9.16 -7.57 -10.66
N GLU A 8 10.40 -7.38 -10.18
CA GLU A 8 10.79 -6.15 -9.47
C GLU A 8 10.70 -4.92 -10.38
N SER A 9 11.05 -5.07 -11.67
CA SER A 9 10.91 -3.99 -12.65
C SER A 9 9.45 -3.63 -12.92
N LYS A 10 8.55 -4.62 -12.97
CA LYS A 10 7.10 -4.41 -13.07
C LYS A 10 6.57 -3.73 -11.81
N LEU A 11 6.94 -4.23 -10.63
CA LEU A 11 6.58 -3.64 -9.33
C LEU A 11 7.00 -2.17 -9.25
N SER A 12 8.25 -1.87 -9.60
CA SER A 12 8.78 -0.49 -9.60
C SER A 12 7.94 0.44 -10.48
N ARG A 13 7.61 0.02 -11.71
CA ARG A 13 6.74 0.79 -12.62
C ARG A 13 5.34 1.00 -12.03
N THR A 14 4.77 -0.02 -11.42
CA THR A 14 3.46 0.06 -10.77
C THR A 14 3.47 1.06 -9.60
N VAL A 15 4.49 1.00 -8.72
CA VAL A 15 4.64 1.92 -7.59
C VAL A 15 4.83 3.36 -8.06
N MET A 16 5.65 3.59 -9.10
CA MET A 16 5.81 4.92 -9.70
C MET A 16 4.49 5.48 -10.25
N ARG A 17 3.63 4.64 -10.87
CA ARG A 17 2.31 5.07 -11.35
C ARG A 17 1.40 5.50 -10.19
N TYR A 18 1.32 4.74 -9.10
CA TYR A 18 0.54 5.17 -7.92
C TYR A 18 1.03 6.52 -7.38
N TRP A 19 2.35 6.68 -7.20
CA TRP A 19 2.91 7.92 -6.66
C TRP A 19 2.72 9.12 -7.57
N THR A 20 2.90 8.95 -8.88
CA THR A 20 2.72 10.03 -9.85
C THR A 20 1.26 10.45 -9.99
N ASN A 21 0.31 9.50 -9.93
CA ASN A 21 -1.13 9.82 -9.87
C ASN A 21 -1.45 10.61 -8.60
N PHE A 22 -1.00 10.12 -7.44
CA PHE A 22 -1.21 10.78 -6.17
C PHE A 22 -0.64 12.20 -6.15
N ALA A 23 0.60 12.39 -6.62
CA ALA A 23 1.22 13.71 -6.72
C ALA A 23 0.44 14.68 -7.64
N ARG A 24 -0.25 14.17 -8.67
CA ARG A 24 -1.00 14.99 -9.62
C ARG A 24 -2.35 15.45 -9.07
N ASN A 25 -3.09 14.60 -8.36
CA ASN A 25 -4.50 14.86 -8.03
C ASN A 25 -4.93 14.42 -6.62
N GLY A 26 -4.00 13.95 -5.77
CA GLY A 26 -4.29 13.45 -4.43
C GLY A 26 -4.90 12.03 -4.41
N ASN A 27 -5.01 11.35 -5.54
CA ASN A 27 -5.57 10.00 -5.66
C ASN A 27 -4.59 9.08 -6.42
N PRO A 28 -4.09 7.99 -5.80
CA PRO A 28 -3.11 7.11 -6.44
C PRO A 28 -3.70 6.27 -7.59
N ASN A 29 -5.04 6.14 -7.67
CA ASN A 29 -5.71 5.24 -8.60
C ASN A 29 -5.60 5.66 -10.07
N GLY A 30 -5.68 4.68 -10.97
CA GLY A 30 -5.66 4.88 -12.42
C GLY A 30 -5.93 3.57 -13.18
N GLU A 31 -6.09 3.67 -14.49
CA GLU A 31 -6.40 2.52 -15.35
C GLU A 31 -5.34 1.40 -15.24
N GLY A 32 -5.77 0.14 -15.11
CA GLY A 32 -4.87 -1.02 -15.03
C GLY A 32 -4.07 -1.12 -13.72
N LEU A 33 -4.41 -0.32 -12.71
CA LEU A 33 -3.90 -0.48 -11.35
C LEU A 33 -4.94 -1.17 -10.48
N VAL A 34 -4.48 -1.95 -9.49
CA VAL A 34 -5.35 -2.44 -8.42
C VAL A 34 -5.88 -1.24 -7.65
N HIS A 35 -7.16 -1.27 -7.29
CA HIS A 35 -7.74 -0.16 -6.56
C HIS A 35 -7.07 -0.01 -5.19
N TRP A 36 -6.49 1.17 -4.93
CA TRP A 36 -5.96 1.56 -3.64
C TRP A 36 -7.08 2.30 -2.87
N PRO A 37 -7.69 1.65 -1.87
CA PRO A 37 -8.78 2.26 -1.10
C PRO A 37 -8.26 3.42 -0.26
N GLN A 38 -9.04 4.49 -0.16
CA GLN A 38 -8.76 5.55 0.80
C GLN A 38 -8.84 4.98 2.22
N TYR A 39 -7.90 5.39 3.07
CA TYR A 39 -7.93 5.03 4.48
C TYR A 39 -9.10 5.70 5.18
N ASP A 40 -9.96 4.90 5.82
CA ASP A 40 -11.18 5.31 6.51
C ASP A 40 -11.39 4.49 7.79
N LEU A 41 -12.62 4.48 8.33
CA LEU A 41 -12.96 3.74 9.55
C LEU A 41 -12.83 2.21 9.40
N ASP A 42 -12.85 1.68 8.18
CA ASP A 42 -12.58 0.27 7.91
C ASP A 42 -11.06 -0.03 7.84
N GLU A 43 -10.22 0.99 7.98
CA GLU A 43 -8.75 0.92 7.98
C GLU A 43 -8.19 0.20 6.74
N ARG A 44 -8.82 0.43 5.60
CA ARG A 44 -8.44 -0.20 4.34
C ARG A 44 -7.11 0.35 3.82
N TYR A 45 -6.28 -0.54 3.29
CA TYR A 45 -4.96 -0.20 2.76
C TYR A 45 -4.63 -1.06 1.53
N LEU A 46 -3.58 -0.68 0.79
CA LEU A 46 -3.03 -1.48 -0.29
C LEU A 46 -1.76 -2.21 0.18
N GLU A 47 -1.76 -3.53 0.04
CA GLU A 47 -0.55 -4.36 0.13
C GLU A 47 0.27 -4.16 -1.15
N ILE A 48 1.45 -3.58 -1.01
CA ILE A 48 2.43 -3.45 -2.09
C ILE A 48 3.43 -4.59 -1.95
N ASP A 49 3.18 -5.65 -2.72
CA ASP A 49 4.07 -6.79 -2.96
C ASP A 49 4.16 -7.03 -4.47
N LEU A 50 4.76 -8.10 -4.99
CA LEU A 50 4.77 -8.42 -6.43
C LEU A 50 3.36 -8.38 -7.04
N MET A 51 2.36 -8.85 -6.28
CA MET A 51 0.94 -8.75 -6.61
C MET A 51 0.24 -7.83 -5.61
N GLN A 52 -0.28 -6.70 -6.08
CA GLN A 52 -0.95 -5.74 -5.20
C GLN A 52 -2.34 -6.21 -4.82
N LYS A 53 -2.73 -5.97 -3.57
CA LYS A 53 -4.02 -6.40 -3.03
C LYS A 53 -4.57 -5.39 -2.03
N ALA A 54 -5.86 -5.08 -2.12
CA ALA A 54 -6.54 -4.33 -1.09
C ALA A 54 -6.79 -5.20 0.15
N SER A 55 -6.51 -4.65 1.32
CA SER A 55 -6.64 -5.32 2.61
C SER A 55 -7.12 -4.30 3.66
N LYS A 56 -7.24 -4.71 4.92
CA LYS A 56 -7.75 -3.86 5.99
C LYS A 56 -7.11 -4.16 7.34
N LYS A 57 -7.17 -3.19 8.25
CA LYS A 57 -6.76 -3.34 9.66
C LYS A 57 -5.28 -3.73 9.80
N LEU A 58 -4.41 -2.90 9.23
CA LEU A 58 -2.98 -3.16 9.16
C LEU A 58 -2.39 -3.32 10.58
N LYS A 59 -1.88 -4.53 10.88
CA LYS A 59 -1.23 -4.86 12.16
C LYS A 59 -2.12 -4.68 13.40
N GLU A 60 -3.44 -4.84 13.27
CA GLU A 60 -4.44 -4.67 14.33
C GLU A 60 -3.98 -5.24 15.69
N HIS A 61 -3.70 -6.55 15.77
CA HIS A 61 -3.28 -7.20 17.02
C HIS A 61 -1.98 -6.66 17.61
N LYS A 62 -1.04 -6.22 16.77
CA LYS A 62 0.21 -5.61 17.26
C LYS A 62 -0.08 -4.23 17.86
N MET A 63 -0.93 -3.44 17.21
CA MET A 63 -1.33 -2.13 17.74
C MET A 63 -2.16 -2.27 19.01
N GLU A 64 -3.07 -3.24 19.09
CA GLU A 64 -3.80 -3.59 20.31
C GLU A 64 -2.83 -3.91 21.46
N PHE A 65 -1.87 -4.81 21.21
CA PHE A 65 -0.85 -5.20 22.19
C PHE A 65 -0.05 -4.01 22.71
N TRP A 66 0.54 -3.20 21.82
CA TRP A 66 1.37 -2.06 22.24
C TRP A 66 0.54 -1.00 22.95
N THR A 67 -0.67 -0.72 22.46
CA THR A 67 -1.58 0.22 23.11
C THR A 67 -1.96 -0.23 24.53
N GLN A 68 -2.11 -1.53 24.77
CA GLN A 68 -2.32 -2.06 26.12
C GLN A 68 -1.06 -1.98 26.97
N LEU A 69 0.09 -2.31 26.40
CA LEU A 69 1.37 -2.37 27.11
C LEU A 69 1.90 -0.98 27.52
N THR A 70 1.63 0.05 26.71
CA THR A 70 2.09 1.43 26.95
C THR A 70 1.00 2.33 27.53
N LYS A 71 -0.15 1.78 27.92
CA LYS A 71 -1.12 2.51 28.72
C LYS A 71 -0.54 2.69 30.12
N GLU A 72 -0.41 3.95 30.54
CA GLU A 72 -0.12 4.32 31.94
C GLU A 72 -1.24 3.83 32.87
#